data_AF-A0A936UF26-F1
#
_entry.id   AF-A0A936UF26-F1
#
_cell.length_a   1.000
_cell.length_b   1.000
_cell.length_c   1.000
_cell.angle_alpha   90.00
_cell.angle_beta   90.00
_cell.angle_gamma   90.00
#
_symmetry.space_group_name_H-M   'P 1'
#
loop_
_entity.id
_entity.type
_entity.pdbx_description
1 polymer ?
#
loop_
_entity_poly.entity_id
_entity_poly.type
_entity_poly.pdbx_seq_one_letter_code
_entity_poly.pdbx_strand_id
1 'polypeptide(L)'
;MNDAPLRFAPLLAAALLSTACASMSLPSHDDLQVVTDPPGAIATCGNATTVTPGTLRIPREKSPAVMVRVEMEGYEPREIQIARNHSVPLRPWGVGFGLTAAAAWAVEQCESINWPECSEAATATGVTAAVVSLAGFAIDSASRRTHPLPRKELVLRLDPVRLAEAPKGALR
;
A
#
# COMPACT_ATOMS: atom_id res chain seq x y z
N MET A 1 -12.99 29.99 -34.66
CA MET A 1 -13.83 29.98 -33.44
C MET A 1 -13.69 28.59 -32.85
N ASN A 2 -12.95 28.48 -31.75
CA ASN A 2 -12.49 27.23 -31.16
C ASN A 2 -13.45 26.80 -30.04
N ASP A 3 -14.57 26.17 -30.40
CA ASP A 3 -15.59 25.70 -29.44
C ASP A 3 -15.42 24.21 -29.06
N ALA A 4 -14.33 23.57 -29.50
CA ALA A 4 -14.06 22.16 -29.26
C ALA A 4 -13.86 21.73 -27.78
N PRO A 5 -13.28 22.54 -26.85
CA PRO A 5 -12.91 21.99 -25.54
C PRO A 5 -14.10 21.75 -24.59
N LEU A 6 -15.27 22.33 -24.85
CA LEU A 6 -16.44 22.25 -23.95
C LEU A 6 -17.32 21.01 -24.18
N ARG A 7 -17.28 20.38 -25.37
CA ARG A 7 -18.14 19.23 -25.67
C ARG A 7 -17.76 17.96 -24.91
N PHE A 8 -16.51 17.86 -24.47
CA PHE A 8 -15.99 16.70 -23.74
C PHE A 8 -15.93 16.91 -22.22
N ALA A 9 -16.22 18.12 -21.73
CA ALA A 9 -16.27 18.43 -20.29
C ALA A 9 -17.14 17.46 -19.45
N PRO A 10 -18.35 17.04 -19.87
CA PRO A 10 -19.15 16.11 -19.06
C PRO A 10 -18.58 14.69 -19.04
N LEU A 11 -17.95 14.24 -20.12
CA LEU A 11 -17.26 12.94 -20.19
C LEU A 11 -16.01 12.93 -19.31
N LEU A 12 -15.23 14.02 -19.33
CA LEU A 12 -14.06 14.18 -18.48
C LEU A 12 -14.45 14.24 -17.00
N ALA A 13 -15.53 14.97 -16.68
CA ALA A 13 -16.08 15.00 -15.32
C ALA A 13 -16.53 13.61 -14.86
N ALA A 14 -17.29 12.87 -15.69
CA ALA A 14 -17.74 11.52 -15.37
C ALA A 14 -16.57 10.54 -15.17
N ALA A 15 -15.51 10.64 -15.98
CA ALA A 15 -14.30 9.85 -15.82
C ALA A 15 -13.58 10.15 -14.50
N LEU A 16 -13.41 11.43 -14.13
CA LEU A 16 -12.80 11.86 -12.86
C LEU A 16 -13.64 11.46 -11.64
N LEU A 17 -14.98 11.53 -11.75
CA LEU A 17 -15.90 11.09 -10.70
C LEU A 17 -15.88 9.56 -10.53
N SER A 18 -15.68 8.79 -11.60
CA SER A 18 -15.62 7.32 -11.53
C SER A 18 -14.34 6.79 -10.86
N THR A 19 -13.18 7.45 -11.05
CA THR A 19 -11.92 7.05 -10.43
C THR A 19 -11.84 7.38 -8.93
N ALA A 20 -12.66 8.34 -8.46
CA ALA A 20 -12.80 8.62 -7.04
C ALA A 20 -13.35 7.41 -6.26
N CYS A 21 -14.20 6.58 -6.86
CA CYS A 21 -14.82 5.44 -6.19
C CYS A 21 -13.83 4.30 -5.87
N ALA A 22 -12.80 4.09 -6.70
CA ALA A 22 -11.80 3.05 -6.45
C ALA A 22 -10.84 3.39 -5.29
N SER A 23 -10.64 4.69 -5.03
CA SER A 23 -9.67 5.18 -4.04
C SER A 23 -10.17 5.07 -2.59
N MET A 24 -11.49 5.02 -2.37
CA MET A 24 -12.08 4.98 -1.02
C MET A 24 -12.05 3.61 -0.33
N SER A 25 -11.74 2.53 -1.05
CA SER A 25 -11.90 1.17 -0.51
C SER A 25 -10.62 0.58 0.13
N LEU A 26 -9.53 1.36 0.25
CA LEU A 26 -8.31 0.84 0.89
C LEU A 26 -8.39 0.97 2.41
N PRO A 27 -8.31 -0.15 3.18
CA PRO A 27 -8.25 -0.11 4.63
C PRO A 27 -7.02 0.67 5.08
N SER A 28 -7.19 1.51 6.11
CA SER A 28 -6.15 2.36 6.68
C SER A 28 -5.22 1.63 7.65
N HIS A 29 -5.55 0.40 8.03
CA HIS A 29 -4.81 -0.40 9.00
C HIS A 29 -4.75 -1.85 8.53
N ASP A 30 -3.72 -2.56 8.97
CA ASP A 30 -3.64 -4.01 8.89
C ASP A 30 -3.83 -4.59 10.30
N ASP A 31 -4.61 -5.66 10.39
CA ASP A 31 -4.78 -6.42 11.62
C ASP A 31 -3.70 -7.52 11.69
N LEU A 32 -2.83 -7.45 12.70
CA LEU A 32 -1.81 -8.45 12.99
C LEU A 32 -2.16 -9.19 14.28
N GLN A 33 -2.44 -10.48 14.20
CA GLN A 33 -2.63 -11.32 15.38
C GLN A 33 -1.28 -11.67 15.99
N VAL A 34 -1.07 -11.31 17.25
CA VAL A 34 0.18 -11.58 17.97
C VAL A 34 -0.09 -12.60 19.07
N VAL A 35 0.64 -13.70 19.03
CA VAL A 35 0.55 -14.81 19.99
C VAL A 35 1.93 -15.05 20.56
N THR A 36 2.03 -15.10 21.90
CA THR A 36 3.29 -15.39 22.58
C THR A 36 3.17 -16.62 23.47
N ASP A 37 4.29 -17.30 23.65
CA ASP A 37 4.48 -18.35 24.66
C ASP A 37 5.63 -17.94 25.60
N PRO A 38 5.36 -17.64 26.89
CA PRO A 38 4.03 -17.65 27.54
C PRO A 38 3.10 -16.49 27.11
N PRO A 39 1.77 -16.62 27.34
CA PRO A 39 0.81 -15.54 27.07
C PRO A 39 0.90 -14.42 28.12
N GLY A 40 0.33 -13.25 27.82
CA GLY A 40 0.31 -12.09 28.71
C GLY A 40 1.41 -11.07 28.46
N ALA A 41 2.16 -11.21 27.36
CA ALA A 41 3.15 -10.22 26.95
C ALA A 41 2.48 -8.98 26.34
N ILE A 42 3.14 -7.84 26.47
CA ILE A 42 2.71 -6.57 25.88
C ILE A 42 3.39 -6.45 24.51
N ALA A 43 2.60 -6.47 23.44
CA ALA A 43 3.06 -6.24 22.08
C ALA A 43 2.78 -4.78 21.68
N THR A 44 3.81 -4.06 21.26
CA THR A 44 3.77 -2.66 20.86
C THR A 44 4.28 -2.48 19.42
N CYS A 45 3.67 -1.55 18.70
CA CYS A 45 4.05 -1.16 17.36
C CYS A 45 3.71 0.32 17.16
N GLY A 46 4.69 1.21 17.36
CA GLY A 46 4.45 2.66 17.37
C GLY A 46 3.45 3.02 18.48
N ASN A 47 2.31 3.59 18.10
CA ASN A 47 1.24 3.98 19.04
C ASN A 47 0.22 2.85 19.31
N ALA A 48 0.31 1.72 18.60
CA ALA A 48 -0.58 0.59 18.80
C ALA A 48 0.00 -0.37 19.86
N THR A 49 -0.84 -0.82 20.79
CA THR A 49 -0.47 -1.74 21.86
C THR A 49 -1.56 -2.78 22.04
N THR A 50 -1.18 -4.03 22.34
CA THR A 50 -2.10 -5.10 22.69
C THR A 50 -1.45 -6.09 23.66
N VAL A 51 -2.26 -6.83 24.41
CA VAL A 51 -1.79 -7.92 25.29
C VAL A 51 -2.01 -9.25 24.57
N THR A 52 -1.01 -10.13 24.59
CA THR A 52 -1.04 -11.40 23.86
C THR A 52 -1.77 -12.49 24.64
N PRO A 53 -2.54 -13.38 23.97
CA PRO A 53 -2.90 -13.35 22.55
C PRO A 53 -3.90 -12.22 22.23
N GLY A 54 -3.60 -11.44 21.19
CA GLY A 54 -4.42 -10.28 20.82
C GLY A 54 -4.16 -9.78 19.40
N THR A 55 -5.07 -8.94 18.89
CA THR A 55 -4.93 -8.32 17.57
C THR A 55 -4.34 -6.91 17.72
N LEU A 56 -3.25 -6.66 17.01
CA LEU A 56 -2.58 -5.38 16.93
C LEU A 56 -2.99 -4.66 15.63
N ARG A 57 -3.57 -3.47 15.77
CA ARG A 57 -3.98 -2.65 14.62
C ARG A 57 -2.82 -1.77 14.16
N ILE A 58 -2.16 -2.17 13.10
CA ILE A 58 -0.97 -1.48 12.59
C ILE A 58 -1.41 -0.50 11.49
N PRO A 59 -1.18 0.82 11.63
CA PRO A 59 -1.52 1.78 10.58
C PRO A 59 -0.73 1.49 9.30
N ARG A 60 -1.36 1.67 8.13
CA ARG A 60 -0.65 1.57 6.86
C ARG A 60 0.16 2.83 6.60
N GLU A 61 1.48 2.66 6.49
CA GLU A 61 2.42 3.73 6.25
C GLU A 61 3.36 3.38 5.09
N LYS A 62 4.01 4.41 4.52
CA LYS A 62 5.02 4.26 3.46
C LYS A 62 6.33 3.64 3.95
N SER A 63 6.47 3.35 5.24
CA SER A 63 7.68 2.72 5.77
C SER A 63 7.84 1.32 5.17
N PRO A 64 9.03 0.96 4.66
CA PRO A 64 9.27 -0.36 4.08
C PRO A 64 9.18 -1.49 5.12
N ALA A 65 9.29 -1.16 6.40
CA ALA A 65 9.19 -2.12 7.49
C ALA A 65 8.47 -1.54 8.71
N VAL A 66 7.98 -2.43 9.56
CA VAL A 66 7.36 -2.13 10.85
C VAL A 66 8.11 -2.89 11.93
N MET A 67 8.40 -2.23 13.05
CA MET A 67 9.01 -2.85 14.23
C MET A 67 7.91 -3.21 15.23
N VAL A 68 7.80 -4.50 15.55
CA VAL A 68 6.95 -4.99 16.63
C VAL A 68 7.84 -5.34 17.82
N ARG A 69 7.65 -4.67 18.95
CA ARG A 69 8.36 -4.93 20.20
C ARG A 69 7.45 -5.67 21.16
N VAL A 70 7.92 -6.79 21.68
CA VAL A 70 7.19 -7.62 22.63
C VAL A 70 7.97 -7.68 23.94
N GLU A 71 7.29 -7.33 25.02
CA GLU A 71 7.88 -7.26 26.35
C GLU A 71 7.04 -8.04 27.35
N MET A 72 7.71 -8.73 28.26
CA MET A 72 7.08 -9.40 29.38
C MET A 72 8.05 -9.39 30.56
N GLU A 73 7.52 -9.18 31.76
CA GLU A 73 8.33 -9.18 32.98
C GLU A 73 9.00 -10.54 33.18
N GLY A 74 10.32 -10.53 33.45
CA GLY A 74 11.12 -11.75 33.61
C GLY A 74 11.58 -12.41 32.29
N TYR A 75 11.21 -11.85 31.14
CA TYR A 75 11.61 -12.33 29.81
C TYR A 75 12.40 -11.26 29.05
N GLU A 76 13.27 -11.70 28.14
CA GLU A 76 14.06 -10.80 27.31
C GLU A 76 13.15 -10.11 26.27
N PRO A 77 13.20 -8.76 26.16
CA PRO A 77 12.39 -8.05 25.18
C PRO A 77 12.82 -8.43 23.77
N ARG A 78 11.84 -8.70 22.90
CA ARG A 78 12.08 -9.06 21.50
C ARG A 78 11.57 -7.98 20.55
N GLU A 79 12.44 -7.54 19.65
CA GLU A 79 12.09 -6.64 18.56
C GLU A 79 12.14 -7.37 17.22
N ILE A 80 11.06 -7.26 16.45
CA ILE A 80 10.91 -7.98 15.18
C ILE A 80 10.57 -6.99 14.09
N GLN A 81 11.41 -6.99 13.07
CA GLN A 81 11.19 -6.22 11.86
C GLN A 81 10.34 -7.03 10.88
N ILE A 82 9.16 -6.52 10.54
CA ILE A 82 8.29 -7.08 9.52
C ILE A 82 8.39 -6.19 8.27
N ALA A 83 8.99 -6.71 7.21
CA ALA A 83 9.01 -6.05 5.91
C ALA A 83 7.58 -6.01 5.32
N ARG A 84 7.17 -4.86 4.78
CA ARG A 84 5.88 -4.74 4.08
C ARG A 84 6.00 -5.29 2.66
N ASN A 85 4.90 -5.81 2.12
CA ASN A 85 4.89 -6.26 0.74
C ASN A 85 4.79 -5.06 -0.21
N HIS A 86 5.78 -4.93 -1.08
CA HIS A 86 5.79 -3.94 -2.16
C HIS A 86 5.30 -4.54 -3.49
N SER A 87 4.54 -5.64 -3.45
CA SER A 87 3.92 -6.20 -4.66
C SER A 87 3.15 -5.08 -5.36
N VAL A 88 3.62 -4.67 -6.52
CA VAL A 88 2.95 -3.69 -7.38
C VAL A 88 1.62 -4.33 -7.74
N PRO A 89 0.48 -3.92 -7.14
CA PRO A 89 -0.79 -4.39 -7.63
C PRO A 89 -0.87 -3.92 -9.08
N LEU A 90 -1.52 -4.68 -9.97
CA LEU A 90 -2.02 -4.14 -11.24
C LEU A 90 -2.95 -2.97 -10.90
N ARG A 91 -2.36 -1.79 -10.70
CA ARG A 91 -3.06 -0.61 -10.24
C ARG A 91 -3.90 -0.13 -11.42
N PRO A 92 -5.13 0.37 -11.18
CA PRO A 92 -6.02 0.78 -12.26
C PRO A 92 -5.38 1.80 -13.23
N TRP A 93 -4.49 2.66 -12.73
CA TRP A 93 -3.75 3.61 -13.56
C TRP A 93 -2.74 2.95 -14.53
N GLY A 94 -2.23 1.75 -14.23
CA GLY A 94 -1.34 1.02 -15.13
C GLY A 94 -2.05 0.60 -16.42
N VAL A 95 -3.34 0.23 -16.33
CA VAL A 95 -4.17 -0.08 -17.51
C VAL A 95 -4.34 1.15 -18.39
N GLY A 96 -4.56 2.33 -17.79
CA GLY A 96 -4.72 3.55 -18.57
C GLY A 96 -3.42 4.02 -19.25
N PHE A 97 -2.24 3.78 -18.68
CA PHE A 97 -0.98 3.98 -19.41
C PHE A 97 -0.86 3.02 -20.62
N GLY A 98 -1.27 1.76 -20.47
CA GLY A 98 -1.35 0.82 -21.59
C GLY A 98 -2.28 1.30 -22.70
N LEU A 99 -3.47 1.81 -22.33
CA LEU A 99 -4.42 2.39 -23.28
C LEU A 99 -3.87 3.65 -23.97
N THR A 100 -3.09 4.47 -23.24
CA THR A 100 -2.44 5.66 -23.82
C THR A 100 -1.44 5.25 -24.91
N ALA A 101 -0.60 4.23 -24.64
CA ALA A 101 0.36 3.73 -25.61
C ALA A 101 -0.34 3.09 -26.83
N ALA A 102 -1.40 2.32 -26.61
CA ALA A 102 -2.20 1.74 -27.69
C ALA A 102 -2.87 2.81 -28.56
N ALA A 103 -3.38 3.89 -27.94
CA ALA A 103 -3.97 5.01 -28.65
C ALA A 103 -2.93 5.77 -29.48
N ALA A 104 -1.72 6.01 -28.95
CA ALA A 104 -0.63 6.62 -29.70
C ALA A 104 -0.24 5.78 -30.92
N TRP A 105 -0.13 4.46 -30.76
CA TRP A 105 0.11 3.55 -31.88
C TRP A 105 -1.02 3.57 -32.93
N ALA A 106 -2.27 3.68 -32.48
CA ALA A 106 -3.42 3.79 -33.38
C ALA A 106 -3.44 5.11 -34.17
N VAL A 107 -2.98 6.22 -33.60
CA VAL A 107 -2.82 7.50 -34.31
C VAL A 107 -1.88 7.35 -35.50
N GLU A 108 -0.69 6.75 -35.29
CA GLU A 108 0.29 6.53 -36.35
C GLU A 108 -0.28 5.68 -37.50
N GLN A 109 -1.04 4.63 -37.16
CA GLN A 109 -1.70 3.79 -38.17
C GLN A 109 -2.79 4.54 -38.93
N CYS A 110 -3.60 5.35 -38.25
CA CYS A 110 -4.69 6.08 -38.90
C CYS A 110 -4.20 7.25 -39.77
N GLU A 111 -3.09 7.88 -39.42
CA GLU A 111 -2.41 8.85 -40.28
C GLU A 111 -1.85 8.17 -41.55
N SER A 112 -1.32 6.95 -41.44
CA SER A 112 -0.77 6.22 -42.59
C SER A 112 -1.79 5.90 -43.69
N ILE A 113 -3.07 5.77 -43.32
CA ILE A 113 -4.20 5.52 -44.24
C ILE A 113 -5.06 6.75 -44.49
N ASN A 114 -4.61 7.93 -44.03
CA ASN A 114 -5.26 9.22 -44.20
C ASN A 114 -6.73 9.25 -43.71
N TRP A 115 -6.99 8.66 -42.54
CA TRP A 115 -8.32 8.62 -41.91
C TRP A 115 -8.40 9.60 -40.73
N PRO A 116 -8.82 10.87 -40.97
CA PRO A 116 -8.74 11.94 -39.97
C PRO A 116 -9.67 11.70 -38.77
N GLU A 117 -10.87 11.18 -38.99
CA GLU A 117 -11.83 10.88 -37.92
C GLU A 117 -11.29 9.82 -36.94
N CYS A 118 -10.54 8.82 -37.44
CA CYS A 118 -9.88 7.85 -36.59
C CYS A 118 -8.74 8.48 -35.77
N SER A 119 -7.89 9.30 -36.40
CA SER A 119 -6.77 9.95 -35.72
C SER A 119 -7.24 10.87 -34.58
N GLU A 120 -8.31 11.64 -34.82
CA GLU A 120 -8.92 12.48 -33.77
C GLU A 120 -9.48 11.66 -32.62
N ALA A 121 -10.20 10.56 -32.92
CA ALA A 121 -10.77 9.68 -31.90
C ALA A 121 -9.69 8.97 -31.06
N ALA A 122 -8.62 8.49 -31.71
CA ALA A 122 -7.48 7.86 -31.05
C ALA A 122 -6.74 8.87 -30.16
N THR A 123 -6.50 10.09 -30.65
CA THR A 123 -5.87 11.16 -29.87
C THR A 123 -6.70 11.52 -28.63
N ALA A 124 -8.01 11.72 -28.78
CA ALA A 124 -8.91 12.03 -27.66
C ALA A 124 -8.91 10.92 -26.60
N THR A 125 -8.88 9.66 -27.04
CA THR A 125 -8.81 8.48 -26.15
C THR A 125 -7.47 8.45 -25.41
N GLY A 126 -6.36 8.64 -26.12
CA GLY A 126 -5.02 8.64 -25.54
C GLY A 126 -4.84 9.74 -24.50
N VAL A 127 -5.25 10.98 -24.81
CA VAL A 127 -5.18 12.10 -23.86
C VAL A 127 -6.04 11.84 -22.63
N THR A 128 -7.26 11.35 -22.81
CA THR A 128 -8.16 11.05 -21.68
C THR A 128 -7.58 9.95 -20.80
N ALA A 129 -7.11 8.86 -21.39
CA ALA A 129 -6.46 7.76 -20.68
C ALA A 129 -5.22 8.25 -19.92
N ALA A 130 -4.40 9.11 -20.53
CA ALA A 130 -3.22 9.67 -19.91
C ALA A 130 -3.56 10.53 -18.68
N VAL A 131 -4.50 11.46 -18.82
CA VAL A 131 -4.92 12.36 -17.73
C VAL A 131 -5.48 11.57 -16.55
N VAL A 132 -6.36 10.60 -16.81
CA VAL A 132 -6.96 9.76 -15.76
C VAL A 132 -5.90 8.89 -15.08
N SER A 133 -4.95 8.34 -15.84
CA SER A 133 -3.86 7.52 -15.29
C SER A 133 -2.91 8.33 -14.44
N LEU A 134 -2.52 9.52 -14.90
CA LEU A 134 -1.67 10.43 -14.14
C LEU A 134 -2.34 10.88 -12.85
N ALA A 135 -3.63 11.20 -12.88
CA ALA A 135 -4.39 11.53 -11.68
C ALA A 135 -4.46 10.34 -10.70
N GLY A 136 -4.76 9.13 -11.20
CA GLY A 136 -4.77 7.92 -10.39
C GLY A 136 -3.41 7.61 -9.76
N PHE A 137 -2.33 7.75 -10.54
CA PHE A 137 -0.96 7.61 -10.05
C PHE A 137 -0.61 8.67 -9.00
N ALA A 138 -1.00 9.93 -9.20
CA ALA A 138 -0.75 11.01 -8.25
C ALA A 138 -1.47 10.77 -6.91
N ILE A 139 -2.74 10.37 -6.94
CA ILE A 139 -3.52 10.04 -5.74
C ILE A 139 -2.89 8.88 -4.98
N ASP A 140 -2.52 7.82 -5.71
CA ASP A 140 -1.99 6.60 -5.14
C ASP A 140 -0.53 6.75 -4.64
N SER A 141 0.29 7.53 -5.35
CA SER A 141 1.63 7.92 -4.90
C SER A 141 1.59 8.87 -3.70
N ALA A 142 0.56 9.71 -3.57
CA ALA A 142 0.32 10.52 -2.37
C ALA A 142 -0.19 9.67 -1.20
N SER A 143 -1.00 8.64 -1.48
CA SER A 143 -1.58 7.75 -0.48
C SER A 143 -0.51 6.93 0.25
N ARG A 144 -0.51 7.00 1.58
CA ARG A 144 0.35 6.16 2.43
C ARG A 144 -0.21 4.74 2.66
N ARG A 145 -1.34 4.40 2.04
CA ARG A 145 -2.16 3.20 2.36
C ARG A 145 -1.83 1.96 1.53
N THR A 146 -0.73 1.99 0.79
CA THR A 146 -0.49 1.09 -0.35
C THR A 146 0.35 -0.15 -0.03
N HIS A 147 0.91 -0.23 1.17
CA HIS A 147 1.81 -1.33 1.54
C HIS A 147 1.20 -2.18 2.66
N PRO A 148 0.56 -3.31 2.32
CA PRO A 148 0.02 -4.23 3.32
C PRO A 148 1.14 -5.05 3.99
N LEU A 149 0.87 -5.50 5.22
CA LEU A 149 1.70 -6.51 5.87
C LEU A 149 1.57 -7.87 5.16
N PRO A 150 2.68 -8.59 4.90
CA PRO A 150 2.64 -9.89 4.23
C PRO A 150 2.09 -11.02 5.12
N ARG A 151 2.17 -10.85 6.45
CA ARG A 151 1.74 -11.83 7.44
C ARG A 151 0.66 -11.24 8.33
N LYS A 152 -0.40 -12.02 8.58
CA LYS A 152 -1.53 -11.67 9.46
C LYS A 152 -1.37 -12.22 10.88
N GLU A 153 -0.38 -13.07 11.10
CA GLU A 153 -0.13 -13.72 12.38
C GLU A 153 1.37 -13.72 12.70
N LEU A 154 1.70 -13.43 13.96
CA LEU A 154 3.04 -13.41 14.53
C LEU A 154 3.05 -14.27 15.79
N VAL A 155 3.67 -15.45 15.70
CA VAL A 155 3.83 -16.39 16.82
C VAL A 155 5.26 -16.32 17.35
N LEU A 156 5.41 -16.03 18.65
CA LEU A 156 6.70 -15.82 19.29
C LEU A 156 6.88 -16.64 20.56
N ARG A 157 8.08 -17.15 20.75
CA ARG A 157 8.51 -17.75 22.01
C ARG A 157 9.49 -16.81 22.70
N LEU A 158 9.22 -16.47 23.95
CA LEU A 158 10.05 -15.58 24.73
C LEU A 158 11.10 -16.37 25.51
N ASP A 159 12.32 -15.84 25.57
CA ASP A 159 13.40 -16.44 26.35
C ASP A 159 13.44 -15.79 27.74
N PRO A 160 13.53 -16.58 28.82
CA PRO A 160 13.62 -16.05 30.17
C PRO A 160 14.95 -15.33 30.37
N VAL A 161 14.94 -14.20 31.09
CA VAL A 161 16.17 -13.48 31.45
C VAL A 161 16.99 -14.38 32.37
N ARG A 162 18.19 -14.80 31.93
CA ARG A 162 19.12 -15.51 32.82
C ARG A 162 19.63 -14.51 33.85
N LEU A 163 19.18 -14.65 35.10
CA LEU A 163 19.85 -14.01 36.23
C LEU A 163 21.31 -14.47 36.21
N ALA A 164 22.25 -13.52 36.20
CA ALA A 164 23.67 -13.82 36.27
C ALA A 164 23.90 -14.75 37.48
N GLU A 165 24.42 -15.95 37.23
CA GLU A 165 24.84 -16.84 38.31
C GLU A 165 25.78 -16.05 39.23
N ALA A 166 25.38 -15.88 40.49
CA ALA A 166 26.23 -15.29 41.50
C ALA A 166 27.58 -16.01 41.48
N PRO A 167 28.73 -15.31 41.48
CA PRO A 167 30.03 -15.96 41.43
C PRO A 167 30.15 -16.91 42.62
N LYS A 168 30.18 -18.22 42.32
CA LYS A 168 30.47 -19.28 43.29
C LYS A 168 31.90 -19.05 43.82
N GLY A 169 32.03 -18.33 44.93
CA GLY A 169 33.35 -18.12 45.52
C GLY A 169 33.50 -17.10 46.64
N ALA A 170 32.49 -16.29 46.97
CA ALA A 170 32.63 -15.24 47.99
C ALA A 170 32.16 -15.68 49.40
N LEU A 171 32.58 -16.87 49.85
CA LEU A 171 32.54 -17.25 51.28
C LEU A 171 33.74 -18.17 51.55
N ARG A 172 34.88 -17.56 51.89
CA ARG A 172 35.96 -18.17 52.66
C ARG A 172 36.52 -17.13 53.60
#